data_AF-A0A967X0U9-F1
#
_entry.id   AF-A0A967X0U9-F1
#
_cell.length_a   1.000
_cell.length_b   1.000
_cell.length_c   1.000
_cell.angle_alpha   90.00
_cell.angle_beta   90.00
_cell.angle_gamma   90.00
#
_symmetry.space_group_name_H-M   'P 1'
#
loop_
_entity.id
_entity.type
_entity.pdbx_description
1 polymer ?
#
loop_
_entity_poly.entity_id
_entity_poly.type
_entity_poly.pdbx_seq_one_letter_code
_entity_poly.pdbx_strand_id
1 'polypeptide(L)' 'MLTSIDPPRHTRERALAGKLFTPNRLKENEAFMETLADELIDEIADRGEVEFGGAYARPFTLLVIADLLGVPREDHKQ' A
#
# COMPACT_ATOMS: atom_id res chain seq x y z
N MET A 1 -20.40 -3.39 -3.97
CA MET A 1 -19.15 -2.96 -3.30
C MET A 1 -19.28 -3.34 -1.83
N LEU A 2 -18.19 -3.66 -1.10
CA LEU A 2 -18.30 -4.06 0.32
C LEU A 2 -19.13 -3.05 1.15
N THR A 3 -19.06 -1.78 0.79
CA THR A 3 -19.79 -0.65 1.41
C THR A 3 -21.28 -0.55 1.05
N SER A 4 -21.77 -1.36 0.11
CA SER A 4 -23.14 -1.28 -0.43
C SER A 4 -23.88 -2.63 -0.35
N ILE A 5 -23.43 -3.52 0.54
CA ILE A 5 -23.96 -4.87 0.72
C ILE A 5 -24.57 -4.95 2.12
N ASP A 6 -25.75 -5.55 2.25
CA ASP A 6 -26.38 -5.78 3.55
C ASP A 6 -25.91 -7.08 4.22
N PRO A 7 -26.03 -7.20 5.56
CA PRO A 7 -25.91 -8.49 6.25
C PRO A 7 -26.89 -9.53 5.69
N PRO A 8 -26.53 -10.84 5.70
CA PRO A 8 -25.33 -11.43 6.27
C PRO A 8 -24.11 -11.40 5.33
N ARG A 9 -24.30 -11.02 4.07
CA ARG A 9 -23.24 -11.09 3.04
C ARG A 9 -22.09 -10.14 3.33
N HIS A 10 -22.38 -8.92 3.79
CA HIS A 10 -21.36 -7.96 4.20
C HIS A 10 -20.44 -8.52 5.31
N THR A 11 -21.02 -9.17 6.32
CA THR A 11 -20.26 -9.77 7.43
C THR A 11 -19.26 -10.81 6.92
N ARG A 12 -19.69 -11.66 5.98
CA ARG A 12 -18.83 -12.69 5.38
C ARG A 12 -17.71 -12.10 4.54
N GLU A 13 -18.01 -11.14 3.67
CA GLU A 13 -17.02 -10.51 2.80
C GLU A 13 -16.00 -9.68 3.61
N ARG A 14 -16.46 -8.93 4.63
CA ARG A 14 -15.59 -8.19 5.54
C ARG A 14 -14.65 -9.10 6.32
N ALA A 15 -15.12 -10.27 6.76
CA ALA A 15 -14.29 -11.24 7.47
C ALA A 15 -13.16 -11.81 6.59
N LEU A 16 -13.37 -11.92 5.27
CA LEU A 16 -12.32 -12.31 4.33
C LEU A 16 -11.31 -11.19 4.13
N ALA A 17 -11.78 -9.97 3.87
CA ALA A 17 -10.91 -8.80 3.69
C ALA A 17 -10.08 -8.48 4.95
N GLY A 18 -10.64 -8.66 6.15
CA GLY A 18 -9.98 -8.41 7.43
C GLY A 18 -8.69 -9.22 7.64
N LYS A 19 -8.50 -10.34 6.93
CA LYS A 19 -7.25 -11.13 6.99
C LYS A 19 -6.05 -10.40 6.40
N LEU A 20 -6.27 -9.38 5.56
CA LEU A 20 -5.21 -8.52 5.06
C LEU A 20 -4.73 -7.53 6.13
N PHE A 21 -5.60 -7.17 7.07
CA PHE A 21 -5.35 -6.15 8.10
C PHE A 21 -5.11 -6.74 9.49
N THR A 22 -4.46 -7.91 9.56
CA THR A 22 -4.09 -8.49 10.87
C THR A 22 -2.94 -7.70 11.48
N PRO A 23 -2.80 -7.66 12.82
CA PRO A 23 -1.70 -6.92 13.47
C PRO A 23 -0.31 -7.31 12.97
N ASN A 24 -0.08 -8.60 12.66
CA ASN A 24 1.20 -9.05 12.13
C ASN A 24 1.45 -8.51 10.71
N ARG A 25 0.45 -8.55 9.84
CA ARG A 25 0.57 -8.01 8.47
C ARG A 25 0.74 -6.49 8.45
N LEU A 26 0.07 -5.78 9.34
CA LEU A 26 0.24 -4.33 9.48
C LEU A 26 1.68 -3.97 9.89
N LYS A 27 2.29 -4.74 10.80
CA LYS A 27 3.71 -4.54 11.18
C LYS A 27 4.68 -4.84 10.04
N GLU A 28 4.45 -5.91 9.29
CA GLU A 28 5.26 -6.23 8.10
C GLU A 28 5.14 -5.12 7.04
N ASN A 29 3.92 -4.62 6.84
CA ASN A 29 3.64 -3.53 5.91
C ASN A 29 4.21 -2.19 6.39
N GLU A 30 4.27 -1.92 7.70
CA GLU A 30 4.94 -0.74 8.27
C GLU A 30 6.43 -0.73 7.96
N ALA A 31 7.14 -1.84 8.17
CA ALA A 31 8.57 -1.93 7.83
C ALA A 31 8.82 -1.76 6.32
N PHE A 32 7.92 -2.28 5.48
CA PHE A 32 7.95 -2.04 4.04
C PHE A 32 7.73 -0.57 3.69
N MET A 33 6.74 0.07 4.31
CA MET A 33 6.45 1.50 4.12
C MET A 33 7.65 2.38 4.47
N GLU A 34 8.33 2.11 5.59
CA GLU A 34 9.54 2.84 5.99
C GLU A 34 10.63 2.72 4.91
N THR A 35 10.94 1.49 4.49
CA THR A 35 11.96 1.23 3.47
C THR A 35 11.62 1.93 2.14
N LEU A 36 10.36 1.81 1.70
CA LEU A 36 9.91 2.41 0.46
C LEU A 36 9.90 3.95 0.52
N ALA A 37 9.56 4.52 1.68
CA ALA A 37 9.58 5.96 1.88
C ALA A 37 11.00 6.50 1.69
N ASP A 38 11.99 5.86 2.30
CA ASP A 38 13.40 6.24 2.18
C ASP A 38 13.88 6.10 0.72
N GLU A 39 13.61 4.95 0.06
CA GLU A 39 13.99 4.73 -1.34
C GLU A 39 13.44 5.82 -2.28
N LEU A 40 12.16 6.16 -2.15
CA LEU A 40 11.53 7.18 -3.01
C LEU A 40 11.99 8.60 -2.68
N ILE A 41 12.32 8.89 -1.41
CA ILE A 41 12.87 10.20 -1.01
C ILE A 41 14.28 10.36 -1.58
N ASP A 42 15.11 9.33 -1.49
CA ASP A 42 16.48 9.34 -2.01
C ASP A 42 16.52 9.63 -3.52
N GLU A 43 15.53 9.17 -4.28
CA GLU A 43 15.42 9.45 -5.72
C GLU A 43 15.16 10.93 -6.05
N ILE A 44 14.57 11.68 -5.12
CA ILE A 44 14.09 13.06 -5.35
C ILE A 44 14.83 14.11 -4.52
N ALA A 45 15.54 13.72 -3.47
CA ALA A 45 16.14 14.62 -2.47
C ALA A 45 17.08 15.68 -3.10
N ASP A 46 17.86 15.29 -4.10
CA ASP A 46 18.85 16.18 -4.73
C ASP A 46 18.28 17.08 -5.85
N ARG A 47 16.99 16.96 -6.17
CA ARG A 47 16.39 17.67 -7.32
C ARG A 47 16.05 19.13 -7.02
N GLY A 48 16.06 19.55 -5.76
CA GLY A 48 15.75 20.91 -5.31
C GLY A 48 14.25 21.28 -5.35
N GLU A 49 13.53 20.86 -6.39
CA GLU A 49 12.07 20.99 -6.51
C GLU A 49 11.47 19.80 -7.29
N VAL A 50 10.30 19.33 -6.87
CA VAL A 50 9.56 18.25 -7.56
C VAL A 50 8.04 18.45 -7.47
N GLU A 51 7.32 17.91 -8.45
CA GLU A 51 5.86 17.70 -8.32
C GLU A 51 5.61 16.50 -7.42
N PHE A 52 5.34 16.75 -6.14
CA PHE A 52 5.27 15.72 -5.10
C PHE A 52 4.24 14.61 -5.39
N GLY A 53 3.11 14.93 -6.02
CA GLY A 53 2.07 13.96 -6.33
C GLY A 53 2.55 12.87 -7.26
N GLY A 54 3.28 13.22 -8.33
CA GLY A 54 3.85 12.31 -9.32
C GLY A 54 5.15 11.69 -8.86
N ALA A 55 6.00 12.49 -8.21
CA ALA A 55 7.33 12.07 -7.82
C ALA A 55 7.33 11.14 -6.59
N TYR A 56 6.34 11.24 -5.71
CA TYR A 56 6.33 10.49 -4.45
C TYR A 56 4.96 9.91 -4.07
N ALA A 57 3.92 10.74 -3.97
CA ALA A 57 2.66 10.32 -3.34
C ALA A 57 1.95 9.18 -4.11
N ARG A 58 1.90 9.29 -5.44
CA ARG A 58 1.35 8.25 -6.33
C ARG A 58 2.13 6.93 -6.27
N PRO A 59 3.46 6.90 -6.52
CA PRO A 59 4.23 5.66 -6.46
C PRO A 59 4.20 5.03 -5.07
N PHE A 60 4.38 5.82 -4.01
CA PHE A 60 4.33 5.32 -2.64
C PHE A 60 3.01 4.61 -2.33
N THR A 61 1.88 5.29 -2.57
CA THR A 61 0.56 4.73 -2.26
C THR A 61 0.27 3.47 -3.07
N LEU A 62 0.62 3.46 -4.35
CA LEU A 62 0.39 2.33 -5.23
C LEU A 62 1.16 1.09 -4.76
N LEU A 63 2.44 1.26 -4.43
CA LEU A 63 3.33 0.18 -4.01
C LEU A 63 2.97 -0.36 -2.62
N VAL A 64 2.56 0.50 -1.68
CA VAL A 64 2.05 0.07 -0.36
C VAL A 64 0.78 -0.77 -0.49
N ILE A 65 -0.13 -0.41 -1.40
CA ILE A 65 -1.34 -1.21 -1.68
C ILE A 65 -0.96 -2.53 -2.35
N ALA A 66 -0.02 -2.52 -3.30
CA ALA A 66 0.45 -3.72 -3.98
C ALA A 66 1.06 -4.73 -2.99
N ASP A 67 1.89 -4.27 -2.06
CA ASP A 67 2.45 -5.08 -0.98
C ASP A 67 1.36 -5.64 -0.05
N LEU A 68 0.40 -4.80 0.37
CA LEU A 68 -0.72 -5.23 1.20
C LEU A 68 -1.58 -6.32 0.53
N LEU A 69 -1.70 -6.27 -0.80
CA LEU A 69 -2.39 -7.29 -1.60
C LEU A 69 -1.53 -8.54 -1.88
N GLY A 70 -0.27 -8.54 -1.49
CA GLY A 70 0.67 -9.65 -1.68
C GLY A 70 1.21 -9.76 -3.11
N VAL A 71 1.23 -8.66 -3.86
CA VAL A 71 1.83 -8.61 -5.20
C VAL A 71 3.35 -8.78 -5.06
N PRO A 72 4.01 -9.70 -5.79
CA PRO A 72 5.46 -9.87 -5.75
C PRO A 72 6.20 -8.57 -6.11
N ARG A 73 7.34 -8.29 -5.45
CA ARG A 73 8.14 -7.08 -5.70
C ARG A 73 8.64 -6.97 -7.15
N GLU A 74 8.82 -8.09 -7.85
CA GLU A 74 9.20 -8.09 -9.27
C GLU A 74 8.11 -7.45 -10.16
N ASP A 75 6.84 -7.54 -9.75
CA ASP A 75 5.70 -6.98 -10.48
C ASP A 75 5.43 -5.51 -10.12
N HIS A 76 6.22 -4.92 -9.22
CA HIS A 76 6.06 -3.54 -8.76
C HIS A 76 6.65 -2.50 -9.72
N LYS A 77 7.54 -2.91 -10.63
CA LYS A 77 8.34 -2.00 -11.48
C LYS A 77 7.79 -1.81 -12.90
N GLN A 78 6.47 -1.71 -13.08
CA GLN A 78 5.85 -1.43 -14.38
C GLN A 78 5.35 0.01 -14.51
#